data_AF-A0A6J6X821-F1
#
_entry.id   AF-A0A6J6X821-F1
#
_cell.length_a   1.000
_cell.length_b   1.000
_cell.length_c   1.000
_cell.angle_alpha   90.00
_cell.angle_beta   90.00
_cell.angle_gamma   90.00
#
_symmetry.space_group_name_H-M   'P 1'
#
loop_
_entity.id
_entity.type
_entity.pdbx_description
1 polymer ?
#
loop_
_entity_poly.entity_id
_entity_poly.type
_entity_poly.pdbx_seq_one_letter_code
_entity_poly.pdbx_strand_id
1 'polypeptide(L)'
;MAIALERATTTQLRTLERIGCLDLSLDEILEIQSVFTETGALADIELSISQLTVQAINTLEMIDITIEALQALEALAIYVGTRDL
;
A
#
# COMPACT_ATOMS: atom_id res chain seq x y z
N MET A 1 -4.18 3.66 6.32
CA MET A 1 -4.86 4.52 7.32
C MET A 1 -5.26 3.76 8.58
N ALA A 2 -6.05 2.68 8.48
CA ALA A 2 -6.46 1.89 9.67
C ALA A 2 -5.26 1.42 10.52
N ILE A 3 -4.23 0.86 9.88
CA ILE A 3 -3.00 0.40 10.56
C ILE A 3 -2.28 1.56 11.30
N ALA A 4 -2.21 2.74 10.68
CA ALA A 4 -1.58 3.90 11.28
C ALA A 4 -2.36 4.41 12.50
N LEU A 5 -3.70 4.45 12.42
CA LEU A 5 -4.56 4.85 13.54
C LEU A 5 -4.49 3.86 14.71
N GLU A 6 -4.43 2.57 14.41
CA GLU A 6 -4.33 1.51 15.43
C GLU A 6 -3.00 1.59 16.21
N ARG A 7 -1.91 1.95 15.54
CA ARG A 7 -0.55 1.93 16.10
C ARG A 7 0.00 3.30 16.50
N ALA A 8 -0.71 4.38 16.18
CA ALA A 8 -0.29 5.74 16.50
C ALA A 8 -0.32 6.01 18.00
N THR A 9 0.66 6.78 18.46
CA THR A 9 0.65 7.40 19.79
C THR A 9 -0.41 8.50 19.87
N THR A 10 -0.75 8.95 21.08
CA THR A 10 -1.71 10.05 21.29
C THR A 10 -1.34 11.34 20.56
N THR A 11 -0.05 11.64 20.41
CA THR A 11 0.41 12.81 19.65
C THR A 11 0.21 12.61 18.15
N GLN A 12 0.62 11.45 17.64
CA GLN A 12 0.47 11.10 16.22
C GLN A 12 -1.01 11.00 15.80
N LEU A 13 -1.90 10.58 16.70
CA LEU A 13 -3.35 10.58 16.45
C LEU A 13 -3.88 11.99 16.17
N ARG A 14 -3.44 13.00 16.94
CA ARG A 14 -3.81 14.41 16.69
C ARG A 14 -3.30 14.91 15.35
N THR A 15 -2.10 14.48 14.95
CA THR A 15 -1.54 14.78 13.63
C THR A 15 -2.40 14.12 12.53
N LEU A 16 -2.81 12.87 12.71
CA LEU A 16 -3.69 12.15 11.76
C LEU A 16 -5.12 12.72 11.70
N GLU A 17 -5.64 13.28 12.78
CA GLU A 17 -6.96 13.93 12.81
C GLU A 17 -7.08 15.14 11.88
N ARG A 18 -5.95 15.74 11.48
CA ARG A 18 -5.92 16.85 10.52
C ARG A 18 -6.07 16.43 9.06
N ILE A 19 -6.05 15.12 8.76
CA ILE A 19 -6.26 14.62 7.40
C ILE A 19 -7.65 15.05 6.90
N GLY A 20 -7.68 15.72 5.74
CA GLY A 20 -8.92 16.22 5.13
C GLY A 20 -9.24 17.68 5.46
N CYS A 21 -8.45 18.33 6.31
CA CYS A 21 -8.52 19.78 6.50
C CYS A 21 -8.06 20.52 5.22
N LEU A 22 -8.78 21.58 4.82
CA LEU A 22 -8.48 22.37 3.62
C LEU A 22 -7.27 23.29 3.80
N ASP A 23 -6.84 23.53 5.04
CA ASP A 23 -5.78 24.45 5.45
C ASP A 23 -4.50 23.72 5.91
N LEU A 24 -4.23 22.53 5.35
CA LEU A 24 -2.99 21.82 5.60
C LEU A 24 -1.81 22.53 4.95
N SER A 25 -0.83 22.91 5.77
CA SER A 25 0.46 23.37 5.28
C SER A 25 1.33 22.20 4.81
N LEU A 26 2.39 22.51 4.05
CA LEU A 26 3.32 21.49 3.56
C LEU A 26 4.01 20.74 4.70
N ASP A 27 4.39 21.44 5.77
CA ASP A 27 5.05 20.83 6.93
C ASP A 27 4.12 19.83 7.64
N GLU A 28 2.84 20.15 7.73
CA GLU A 28 1.83 19.27 8.34
C GLU A 28 1.54 18.06 7.47
N ILE A 29 1.57 18.21 6.14
CA ILE A 29 1.50 17.07 5.21
C ILE A 29 2.69 16.14 5.42
N LEU A 30 3.91 16.69 5.55
CA LEU A 30 5.11 15.89 5.81
C LEU A 30 5.05 15.21 7.17
N GLU A 31 4.53 15.88 8.20
CA GLU A 31 4.36 15.28 9.52
C GLU A 31 3.37 14.11 9.47
N ILE A 32 2.21 14.28 8.81
CA ILE A 32 1.24 13.21 8.57
C ILE A 32 1.88 12.03 7.84
N GLN A 33 2.68 12.31 6.80
CA GLN A 33 3.41 11.27 6.06
C GLN A 33 4.42 10.54 6.94
N SER A 34 5.13 11.25 7.82
CA SER A 34 6.07 10.67 8.79
C SER A 34 5.35 9.67 9.70
N VAL A 35 4.15 10.01 10.19
CA VAL A 35 3.35 9.09 11.01
C VAL A 35 3.07 7.77 10.29
N PHE A 36 2.78 7.79 8.98
CA PHE A 36 2.57 6.56 8.21
C PHE A 36 3.83 5.68 8.12
N THR A 37 5.01 6.28 8.06
CA THR A 37 6.28 5.55 8.07
C THR A 37 6.65 5.06 9.48
N GLU A 38 6.51 5.90 10.50
CA GLU A 38 6.86 5.59 11.89
C GLU A 38 5.98 4.49 12.50
N THR A 39 4.70 4.46 12.13
CA THR A 39 3.76 3.40 12.57
C THR A 39 3.96 2.08 11.82
N GLY A 40 4.85 2.05 10.82
CA GLY A 40 5.05 0.90 9.93
C GLY A 40 3.89 0.65 8.97
N ALA A 41 2.88 1.52 8.96
CA ALA A 41 1.69 1.34 8.12
C ALA A 41 2.03 1.32 6.63
N LEU A 42 3.03 2.10 6.20
CA LEU A 42 3.51 2.05 4.82
C LEU A 42 4.14 0.68 4.49
N ALA A 43 5.05 0.20 5.33
CA ALA A 43 5.75 -1.07 5.13
C ALA A 43 4.78 -2.26 5.10
N ASP A 44 3.76 -2.27 5.97
CA ASP A 44 2.76 -3.34 5.99
C ASP A 44 1.89 -3.37 4.73
N ILE A 45 1.56 -2.19 4.18
CA ILE A 45 0.80 -2.09 2.93
C ILE A 45 1.65 -2.59 1.76
N GLU A 46 2.91 -2.18 1.67
CA GLU A 46 3.85 -2.67 0.63
C GLU A 46 4.04 -4.19 0.72
N LEU A 47 4.18 -4.74 1.93
CA LEU A 47 4.26 -6.17 2.14
C LEU A 47 2.97 -6.88 1.67
N SER A 48 1.81 -6.31 1.99
CA SER A 48 0.52 -6.86 1.56
C SER A 48 0.35 -6.85 0.04
N ILE A 49 0.77 -5.77 -0.62
CA ILE A 49 0.76 -5.67 -2.09
C ILE A 49 1.65 -6.76 -2.69
N SER A 50 2.87 -6.92 -2.18
CA SER A 50 3.80 -7.96 -2.62
C SER A 50 3.21 -9.37 -2.46
N GLN A 51 2.65 -9.67 -1.27
CA GLN A 51 2.02 -10.97 -0.99
C GLN A 51 0.84 -11.26 -1.91
N LEU A 52 -0.06 -10.29 -2.12
CA LEU A 52 -1.21 -10.44 -2.99
C LEU A 52 -0.81 -10.61 -4.46
N THR A 53 0.26 -9.95 -4.88
CA THR A 53 0.81 -10.09 -6.23
C THR A 53 1.34 -11.51 -6.45
N VAL A 54 2.14 -12.03 -5.51
CA VAL A 54 2.63 -13.42 -5.57
C VAL A 54 1.47 -14.42 -5.55
N GLN A 55 0.48 -14.19 -4.70
CA GLN A 55 -0.71 -15.05 -4.63
C GLN A 55 -1.48 -15.06 -5.96
N ALA A 56 -1.63 -13.91 -6.61
CA ALA A 56 -2.27 -13.81 -7.92
C ALA A 56 -1.53 -14.63 -8.98
N ILE A 57 -0.19 -14.49 -9.06
CA ILE A 57 0.66 -15.24 -10.00
C ILE A 57 0.55 -16.75 -9.76
N ASN A 58 0.73 -17.20 -8.52
CA ASN A 58 0.62 -18.63 -8.17
C ASN A 58 -0.78 -19.20 -8.49
N THR A 59 -1.83 -18.38 -8.38
CA THR A 59 -3.19 -18.80 -8.74
C THR A 59 -3.34 -18.98 -10.24
N LEU A 60 -2.73 -18.10 -11.04
CA LEU A 60 -2.76 -18.19 -12.50
C LEU A 60 -2.07 -19.46 -13.03
N GLU A 61 -0.97 -19.88 -12.40
CA GLU A 61 -0.27 -21.13 -12.74
C GLU A 61 -1.13 -22.39 -12.56
N MET A 62 -2.19 -22.32 -11.74
CA MET A 62 -3.09 -23.45 -11.46
C MET A 62 -4.32 -23.50 -12.37
N ILE A 63 -4.53 -22.51 -13.24
CA ILE A 63 -5.73 -22.44 -14.10
C ILE A 63 -5.38 -22.93 -15.51
N ASP A 64 -6.26 -23.73 -16.09
CA ASP A 64 -6.16 -24.17 -17.48
C ASP A 64 -6.56 -23.03 -18.44
N ILE A 65 -5.64 -22.09 -18.64
CA ILE A 65 -5.71 -21.00 -19.62
C ILE A 65 -4.60 -21.16 -20.66
N THR A 66 -4.75 -20.48 -21.80
CA THR A 66 -3.68 -20.48 -22.80
C THR A 66 -2.44 -19.78 -22.26
N ILE A 67 -1.27 -20.19 -22.76
CA ILE A 67 0.03 -19.63 -22.34
C ILE A 67 0.08 -18.12 -22.58
N GLU A 68 -0.54 -17.64 -23.66
CA GLU A 68 -0.62 -16.21 -23.99
C GLU A 68 -1.46 -15.44 -22.95
N ALA A 69 -2.56 -16.03 -22.47
CA ALA A 69 -3.40 -15.42 -21.45
C ALA A 69 -2.69 -15.40 -20.08
N LEU A 70 -1.95 -16.46 -19.73
CA LEU A 70 -1.15 -16.53 -18.52
C LEU A 70 -0.09 -15.42 -18.48
N GLN A 71 0.71 -15.29 -19.55
CA GLN A 71 1.75 -14.27 -19.67
C GLN A 71 1.19 -12.84 -19.57
N ALA A 72 0.04 -12.58 -20.19
CA ALA A 72 -0.61 -11.26 -20.13
C ALA A 72 -1.08 -10.92 -18.70
N LEU A 73 -1.61 -11.91 -17.97
CA LEU A 73 -2.10 -11.72 -16.60
C LEU A 73 -0.96 -11.59 -15.59
N GLU A 74 0.14 -12.31 -15.76
CA GLU A 74 1.37 -12.12 -14.97
C GLU A 74 1.95 -10.72 -15.17
N ALA A 75 2.08 -10.26 -16.42
CA ALA A 75 2.56 -8.92 -16.71
C ALA A 75 1.67 -7.84 -16.08
N LEU A 76 0.35 -8.04 -16.10
CA LEU A 76 -0.60 -7.14 -15.44
C LEU A 76 -0.45 -7.17 -13.91
N ALA A 77 -0.30 -8.35 -13.30
CA ALA A 77 -0.12 -8.49 -11.85
C ALA A 77 1.16 -7.79 -11.38
N ILE A 78 2.26 -7.95 -12.11
CA ILE A 78 3.51 -7.24 -11.85
C ILE A 78 3.29 -5.74 -11.99
N TYR A 79 2.76 -5.28 -13.12
CA TYR A 79 2.53 -3.84 -13.36
C TYR A 79 1.69 -3.17 -12.27
N VAL A 80 0.64 -3.82 -11.76
CA VAL A 80 -0.20 -3.27 -10.70
C VAL A 80 0.48 -3.35 -9.33
N GLY A 81 1.24 -4.43 -9.07
CA GLY A 81 1.92 -4.68 -7.80
C GLY A 81 3.19 -3.85 -7.60
N THR A 82 3.92 -3.55 -8.68
CA THR A 82 5.07 -2.65 -8.66
C THR A 82 4.63 -1.29 -9.20
N ARG A 83 4.34 -0.35 -8.31
CA ARG A 83 4.21 1.07 -8.68
C ARG A 83 5.62 1.59 -8.99
N ASP A 84 6.00 1.60 -10.27
CA ASP A 84 7.19 2.21 -10.90
C ASP A 84 8.36 2.60 -9.98
N LEU A 85 9.50 1.90 -10.14
CA LEU A 85 10.85 2.34 -9.74
C LEU A 85 11.37 3.44 -10.67
#